data_AF-A0A142XU27-F1
#
_entry.id   AF-A0A142XU27-F1
#
_cell.length_a   1.000
_cell.length_b   1.000
_cell.length_c   1.000
_cell.angle_alpha   90.00
_cell.angle_beta   90.00
_cell.angle_gamma   90.00
#
_symmetry.space_group_name_H-M   'P 1'
#
loop_
_entity.id
_entity.type
_entity.pdbx_description
1 polymer ?
#
loop_
_entity_poly.entity_id
_entity_poly.type
_entity_poly.pdbx_seq_one_letter_code
_entity_poly.pdbx_strand_id
1 'polypeptide(L)'
;MNEVSLLQSLGQVSASETGEIFRAFLRGHVRQMICEVMAAEVTELCGPKHDPSSSDLYRAGSASGRVLLEGEREEVVRPRVRQKSSDGTSCEVELASYRAAKDPQQLQAQIVQAIVSGVSSRAIEEIKPNSPGVKRSSVSRL
;
A
#
# COMPACT_ATOMS: atom_id res chain seq x y z
N MET A 1 -8.69 -12.21 10.71
CA MET A 1 -10.14 -12.38 10.95
C MET A 1 -10.73 -12.92 9.66
N ASN A 2 -11.49 -14.00 9.70
CA ASN A 2 -12.23 -14.49 8.53
C ASN A 2 -13.69 -14.01 8.57
N GLU A 3 -14.42 -14.17 7.47
CA GLU A 3 -15.80 -13.65 7.34
C GLU A 3 -16.75 -14.17 8.42
N VAL A 4 -16.64 -15.45 8.78
CA VAL A 4 -17.47 -16.07 9.83
C VAL A 4 -17.19 -15.43 11.20
N SER A 5 -15.91 -15.27 11.55
CA SER A 5 -15.50 -14.63 12.81
C SER A 5 -15.88 -13.15 12.86
N LEU A 6 -15.87 -12.45 11.72
CA LEU A 6 -16.30 -11.06 11.61
C LEU A 6 -17.78 -10.93 11.96
N LEU A 7 -18.65 -11.69 11.29
CA LEU A 7 -20.09 -11.60 11.49
C LEU A 7 -20.50 -11.92 12.93
N GLN A 8 -19.82 -12.86 13.57
CA GLN A 8 -20.00 -13.15 15.00
C GLN A 8 -19.60 -11.96 15.88
N SER A 9 -18.44 -11.34 15.62
CA SER A 9 -18.01 -10.15 16.37
C SER A 9 -18.96 -8.98 16.17
N LEU A 10 -19.43 -8.72 14.94
CA LEU A 10 -20.35 -7.62 14.65
C LEU A 10 -21.70 -7.77 15.36
N GLY A 11 -22.21 -9.00 15.52
CA GLY A 11 -23.46 -9.27 16.24
C GLY A 11 -23.36 -9.16 17.77
N GLN A 12 -22.16 -8.97 18.32
CA GLN A 12 -21.88 -8.98 19.76
C GLN A 12 -21.43 -7.61 20.31
N VAL A 13 -21.21 -6.61 19.45
CA VAL A 13 -20.64 -5.32 19.85
C VAL A 13 -21.63 -4.16 19.68
N SER A 14 -21.35 -3.04 20.36
CA SER A 14 -22.13 -1.81 20.18
C SER A 14 -21.97 -1.26 18.76
N ALA A 15 -22.95 -0.47 18.30
CA ALA A 15 -22.93 0.09 16.94
C ALA A 15 -21.65 0.92 16.62
N SER A 16 -21.05 1.58 17.62
CA SER A 16 -19.79 2.31 17.47
C SER A 16 -18.60 1.36 17.24
N GLU A 17 -18.52 0.27 18.00
CA GLU A 17 -17.46 -0.74 17.88
C GLU A 17 -17.60 -1.58 16.61
N THR A 18 -18.84 -1.81 16.15
CA THR A 18 -19.14 -2.52 14.88
C THR A 18 -18.42 -1.85 13.70
N GLY A 19 -18.46 -0.52 13.63
CA GLY A 19 -17.83 0.23 12.55
C GLY A 19 -16.31 0.12 12.55
N GLU A 20 -15.68 0.12 13.72
CA GLU A 20 -14.22 -0.03 13.86
C GLU A 20 -13.75 -1.42 13.44
N ILE A 21 -14.42 -2.47 13.92
CA ILE A 21 -14.11 -3.85 13.58
C ILE A 21 -14.26 -4.08 12.08
N PHE A 22 -15.34 -3.57 11.49
CA PHE A 22 -15.58 -3.71 10.05
C PHE A 22 -14.53 -2.97 9.21
N ARG A 23 -14.18 -1.72 9.56
CA ARG A 23 -13.13 -0.97 8.85
C ARG A 23 -11.76 -1.64 8.97
N ALA A 24 -11.42 -2.17 10.15
CA ALA A 24 -10.18 -2.93 10.35
C ALA A 24 -10.13 -4.20 9.49
N PHE A 25 -11.26 -4.91 9.38
CA PHE A 25 -11.39 -6.07 8.50
C PHE A 25 -11.18 -5.69 7.02
N LEU A 26 -11.89 -4.67 6.53
CA LEU A 26 -11.73 -4.18 5.15
C LEU A 26 -10.28 -3.75 4.86
N ARG A 27 -9.66 -3.01 5.78
CA ARG A 27 -8.26 -2.58 5.68
C ARG A 27 -7.32 -3.78 5.52
N GLY A 28 -7.53 -4.83 6.31
CA GLY A 28 -6.78 -6.08 6.22
C GLY A 28 -6.91 -6.77 4.86
N HIS A 29 -8.13 -6.85 4.33
CA HIS A 29 -8.40 -7.45 3.01
C HIS A 29 -7.84 -6.63 1.85
N VAL A 30 -7.98 -5.30 1.88
CA VAL A 30 -7.39 -4.43 0.84
C VAL A 30 -5.88 -4.56 0.83
N ARG A 31 -5.23 -4.59 2.01
CA ARG A 31 -3.79 -4.84 2.11
C ARG A 31 -3.38 -6.19 1.52
N GLN A 32 -4.16 -7.24 1.76
CA GLN A 32 -3.94 -8.56 1.16
C GLN A 32 -4.08 -8.50 -0.37
N MET A 33 -5.14 -7.89 -0.88
CA MET A 33 -5.38 -7.72 -2.32
C MET A 33 -4.23 -6.97 -3.00
N ILE A 34 -3.70 -5.90 -2.37
CA ILE A 34 -2.52 -5.18 -2.87
C ILE A 34 -1.31 -6.13 -3.03
N CYS A 35 -1.07 -7.00 -2.05
CA CYS A 35 0.01 -8.00 -2.14
C CYS A 35 -0.25 -9.05 -3.22
N GLU A 36 -1.51 -9.47 -3.42
CA GLU A 36 -1.90 -10.42 -4.46
C GLU A 36 -1.70 -9.84 -5.86
N VAL A 37 -2.04 -8.56 -6.08
CA VAL A 37 -1.78 -7.87 -7.34
C VAL A 37 -0.27 -7.81 -7.64
N MET A 38 0.57 -7.53 -6.63
CA MET A 38 2.03 -7.60 -6.82
C MET A 38 2.49 -9.02 -7.15
N ALA A 39 1.93 -10.05 -6.52
CA ALA A 39 2.28 -11.44 -6.81
C ALA A 39 1.86 -11.86 -8.22
N ALA A 40 0.71 -11.38 -8.71
CA ALA A 40 0.25 -11.58 -10.07
C ALA A 40 1.18 -10.91 -11.08
N GLU A 41 1.57 -9.65 -10.86
CA GLU A 41 2.56 -8.96 -11.71
C GLU A 41 3.89 -9.71 -11.75
N VAL A 42 4.41 -10.20 -10.61
CA VAL A 42 5.63 -11.01 -10.59
C VAL A 42 5.49 -12.29 -11.40
N THR A 43 4.30 -12.89 -11.39
CA THR A 43 4.01 -14.10 -12.17
C THR A 43 3.99 -13.81 -13.67
N GLU A 44 3.46 -12.65 -14.07
CA GLU A 44 3.52 -12.16 -15.45
C GLU A 44 4.96 -11.90 -15.90
N LEU A 45 5.78 -11.26 -15.05
CA LEU A 45 7.16 -10.88 -15.38
C LEU A 45 8.14 -12.06 -15.41
N CYS A 46 7.96 -13.05 -14.52
CA CYS A 46 8.94 -14.12 -14.31
C CYS A 46 8.41 -15.52 -14.71
N GLY A 47 7.17 -15.64 -15.21
CA GLY A 47 6.48 -16.92 -15.41
C GLY A 47 5.95 -17.54 -14.11
N PRO A 48 5.16 -18.63 -14.14
CA PRO A 48 4.62 -19.28 -12.94
C PRO A 48 5.68 -19.74 -11.92
N LYS A 49 5.23 -20.03 -10.69
CA LYS A 49 6.12 -20.59 -9.68
C LYS A 49 6.52 -22.01 -10.10
N HIS A 50 7.80 -22.32 -10.02
CA HIS A 50 8.39 -23.60 -10.48
C HIS A 50 8.40 -23.80 -12.00
N ASP A 51 7.99 -22.80 -12.78
CA ASP A 51 8.05 -22.80 -14.25
C ASP A 51 8.52 -21.41 -14.74
N PRO A 52 9.82 -21.10 -14.59
CA PRO A 52 10.34 -19.77 -14.89
C PRO A 52 10.32 -19.48 -16.39
N SER A 53 9.94 -18.25 -16.74
CA SER A 53 10.04 -17.76 -18.12
C SER A 53 11.50 -17.64 -18.57
N SER A 54 11.75 -17.64 -19.88
CA SER A 54 13.08 -17.38 -20.46
C SER A 54 13.50 -15.90 -20.42
N SER A 55 12.80 -15.06 -19.65
CA SER A 55 13.09 -13.63 -19.48
C SER A 55 14.37 -13.39 -18.67
N ASP A 56 14.98 -12.22 -18.85
CA ASP A 56 16.10 -11.75 -18.01
C ASP A 56 15.62 -11.36 -16.58
N LEU A 57 14.31 -11.33 -16.36
CA LEU A 57 13.68 -11.05 -15.08
C LEU A 57 13.52 -12.32 -14.24
N TYR A 58 13.91 -12.23 -12.97
CA TYR A 58 13.82 -13.35 -12.03
C TYR A 58 13.41 -12.90 -10.63
N ARG A 59 12.78 -13.84 -9.89
CA ARG A 59 12.34 -13.64 -8.50
C ARG A 59 13.55 -13.52 -7.56
N ALA A 60 13.53 -12.50 -6.71
CA ALA A 60 14.62 -12.20 -5.76
C ALA A 60 14.14 -12.17 -4.29
N GLY A 61 13.14 -12.99 -3.96
CA GLY A 61 12.54 -13.05 -2.63
C GLY A 61 11.56 -11.91 -2.38
N SER A 62 11.53 -11.41 -1.14
CA SER A 62 10.64 -10.34 -0.70
C SER A 62 11.39 -9.33 0.17
N ALA A 63 10.83 -8.13 0.33
CA ALA A 63 11.30 -7.12 1.27
C ALA A 63 10.14 -6.39 1.93
N SER A 64 10.42 -5.71 3.05
CA SER A 64 9.48 -4.78 3.63
C SER A 64 9.27 -3.58 2.70
N GLY A 65 8.03 -3.11 2.64
CA GLY A 65 7.60 -1.98 1.85
C GLY A 65 6.49 -1.23 2.57
N ARG A 66 6.14 -0.06 2.03
CA ARG A 66 5.04 0.76 2.53
C ARG A 66 4.15 1.17 1.37
N VAL A 67 2.86 1.01 1.56
CA VAL A 67 1.80 1.43 0.64
C VAL A 67 0.89 2.43 1.32
N LEU A 68 0.03 3.07 0.55
CA LEU A 68 -0.97 4.00 1.07
C LEU A 68 -2.36 3.39 0.98
N LEU A 69 -3.06 3.40 2.11
CA LEU A 69 -4.44 2.95 2.22
C LEU A 69 -5.24 4.03 2.93
N GLU A 70 -6.23 4.60 2.25
CA GLU A 70 -7.02 5.74 2.74
C GLU A 70 -6.16 6.98 3.13
N GLY A 71 -4.97 7.06 2.53
CA GLY A 71 -3.96 8.09 2.81
C GLY A 71 -3.00 7.73 3.96
N GLU A 72 -3.28 6.70 4.74
CA GLU A 72 -2.40 6.23 5.82
C GLU A 72 -1.32 5.28 5.29
N ARG A 73 -0.17 5.25 5.97
CA ARG A 73 0.90 4.29 5.66
C ARG A 73 0.55 2.91 6.21
N GLU A 74 0.63 1.91 5.34
CA GLU A 74 0.49 0.51 5.71
C GLU A 74 1.76 -0.27 5.37
N GLU A 75 2.21 -1.11 6.30
CA GLU A 75 3.36 -1.98 6.10
C GLU A 75 2.97 -3.24 5.35
N VAL A 76 3.74 -3.55 4.30
CA VAL A 76 3.53 -4.72 3.46
C VAL A 76 4.84 -5.46 3.22
N VAL A 77 4.74 -6.76 2.95
CA VAL A 77 5.85 -7.56 2.45
C VAL A 77 5.70 -7.66 0.94
N ARG A 78 6.48 -6.89 0.20
CA ARG A 78 6.42 -6.85 -1.27
C ARG A 78 7.36 -7.92 -1.87
N PRO A 79 6.93 -8.62 -2.93
CA PRO A 79 7.85 -9.47 -3.67
C PRO A 79 8.86 -8.62 -4.44
N ARG A 80 10.03 -9.20 -4.72
CA ARG A 80 11.13 -8.54 -5.43
C ARG A 80 11.43 -9.25 -6.75
N VAL A 81 11.66 -8.46 -7.78
CA VAL A 81 12.11 -8.93 -9.09
C VAL A 81 13.42 -8.23 -9.41
N ARG A 82 14.36 -8.97 -9.98
CA ARG A 82 15.62 -8.44 -10.49
C ARG A 82 15.75 -8.75 -11.96
N GLN A 83 16.38 -7.86 -12.69
CA GLN A 83 16.75 -8.05 -14.09
C GLN A 83 18.24 -8.36 -14.17
N LYS A 84 18.62 -9.35 -14.97
CA LYS A 84 20.01 -9.57 -15.37
C LYS A 84 20.33 -8.67 -16.56
N SER A 85 21.47 -8.00 -16.47
CA SER A 85 22.03 -7.21 -17.56
C SER A 85 23.02 -8.04 -18.38
N SER A 86 23.27 -7.64 -19.62
CA SER A 86 24.22 -8.31 -20.53
C SER A 86 25.67 -8.31 -20.03
N ASP A 87 26.01 -7.38 -19.15
CA ASP A 87 27.31 -7.25 -18.48
C ASP A 87 27.46 -8.15 -17.24
N GLY A 88 26.47 -9.02 -16.97
CA GLY A 88 26.46 -9.93 -15.82
C GLY A 88 26.03 -9.28 -14.51
N THR A 89 25.71 -7.98 -14.51
CA THR A 89 25.17 -7.30 -13.33
C THR A 89 23.67 -7.59 -13.16
N SER A 90 23.13 -7.29 -11.97
CA SER A 90 21.68 -7.34 -11.75
C SER A 90 21.18 -6.12 -11.01
N CYS A 91 20.03 -5.61 -11.43
CA CYS A 91 19.34 -4.49 -10.78
C CYS A 91 17.96 -4.91 -10.30
N GLU A 92 17.45 -4.27 -9.25
CA GLU A 92 16.08 -4.48 -8.79
C GLU A 92 15.12 -3.67 -9.65
N VAL A 93 14.07 -4.32 -10.13
CA VAL A 93 13.00 -3.69 -10.91
C VAL A 93 11.85 -3.38 -9.97
N GLU A 94 11.45 -2.11 -9.90
CA GLU A 94 10.28 -1.72 -9.12
C GLU A 94 9.00 -2.15 -9.85
N LEU A 95 8.17 -2.93 -9.15
CA LEU A 95 6.86 -3.37 -9.64
C LEU A 95 5.95 -2.16 -9.87
N ALA A 96 5.26 -2.13 -11.01
CA ALA A 96 4.31 -1.10 -11.36
C ALA A 96 3.15 -1.04 -10.36
N SER A 97 2.65 -2.19 -9.90
CA SER A 97 1.62 -2.28 -8.86
C SER A 97 2.10 -1.70 -7.53
N TYR A 98 3.36 -1.95 -7.13
CA TYR A 98 3.92 -1.37 -5.91
C TYR A 98 4.11 0.14 -6.02
N ARG A 99 4.60 0.62 -7.17
CA ARG A 99 4.73 2.06 -7.43
C ARG A 99 3.38 2.76 -7.36
N ALA A 100 2.33 2.16 -7.93
CA ALA A 100 0.97 2.70 -7.85
C ALA A 100 0.42 2.67 -6.41
N ALA A 101 0.61 1.57 -5.69
CA ALA A 101 0.11 1.40 -4.32
C ALA A 101 0.76 2.37 -3.31
N LYS A 102 1.97 2.88 -3.57
CA LYS A 102 2.67 3.84 -2.70
C LYS A 102 2.50 5.31 -3.13
N ASP A 103 1.78 5.58 -4.22
CA ASP A 103 1.69 6.91 -4.83
C ASP A 103 0.92 7.90 -3.93
N PRO A 104 1.55 9.00 -3.47
CA PRO A 104 0.90 9.97 -2.59
C PRO A 104 -0.04 10.95 -3.29
N GLN A 105 -0.17 10.93 -4.63
CA GLN A 105 -0.93 11.94 -5.38
C GLN A 105 -2.34 12.19 -4.83
N GLN A 106 -3.10 11.14 -4.55
CA GLN A 106 -4.47 11.29 -4.03
C GLN A 106 -4.48 11.95 -2.65
N LEU A 107 -3.54 11.59 -1.77
CA LEU A 107 -3.40 12.21 -0.46
C LEU A 107 -2.98 13.68 -0.58
N GLN A 108 -2.04 14.00 -1.48
CA GLN A 108 -1.60 15.38 -1.72
C GLN A 108 -2.77 16.25 -2.18
N ALA A 109 -3.60 15.75 -3.11
CA ALA A 109 -4.81 16.44 -3.55
C ALA A 109 -5.79 16.69 -2.38
N GLN A 110 -5.98 15.71 -1.48
CA GLN A 110 -6.79 15.90 -0.28
C GLN A 110 -6.22 16.95 0.68
N ILE A 111 -4.90 17.00 0.85
CA ILE A 111 -4.23 18.01 1.68
C ILE A 111 -4.43 19.41 1.08
N VAL A 112 -4.23 19.56 -0.24
CA VAL A 112 -4.45 20.84 -0.93
C VAL A 112 -5.91 21.27 -0.79
N GLN A 113 -6.86 20.36 -0.97
CA GLN A 113 -8.29 20.65 -0.79
C GLN A 113 -8.61 21.13 0.63
N ALA A 114 -8.02 20.51 1.66
CA ALA A 114 -8.21 20.92 3.05
C ALA A 114 -7.68 22.36 3.28
N ILE A 115 -6.51 22.69 2.74
CA ILE A 115 -5.92 24.04 2.86
C ILE A 115 -6.78 25.08 2.15
N VAL A 116 -7.23 24.80 0.92
CA VAL A 116 -8.14 25.68 0.16
C VAL A 116 -9.46 25.90 0.92
N SER A 117 -9.89 24.91 1.70
CA SER A 117 -11.08 24.98 2.56
C SER A 117 -10.83 25.71 3.90
N GLY A 118 -9.66 26.31 4.10
CA GLY A 118 -9.32 27.11 5.29
C GLY A 118 -8.67 26.31 6.43
N VAL A 119 -8.34 25.03 6.24
CA VAL A 119 -7.61 24.26 7.24
C VAL A 119 -6.17 24.75 7.32
N SER A 120 -5.71 25.10 8.53
CA SER A 120 -4.33 25.48 8.76
C SER A 120 -3.37 24.36 8.36
N SER A 121 -2.27 24.69 7.67
CA SER A 121 -1.24 23.73 7.29
C SER A 121 -0.61 22.99 8.49
N ARG A 122 -0.77 23.53 9.71
CA ARG A 122 -0.33 22.89 10.96
C ARG A 122 -1.31 21.84 11.48
N ALA A 123 -2.60 22.02 11.21
CA ALA A 123 -3.67 21.12 11.63
C ALA A 123 -3.75 19.85 10.77
N ILE A 124 -3.11 19.84 9.58
CA ILE A 124 -3.10 18.67 8.69
C ILE A 124 -2.47 17.45 9.37
N GLU A 125 -1.40 17.64 10.15
CA GLU A 125 -0.75 16.56 10.91
C GLU A 125 -1.66 16.01 12.01
N GLU A 126 -2.50 16.85 12.63
CA GLU A 126 -3.49 16.43 13.64
C GLU A 126 -4.64 15.63 13.02
N ILE A 127 -5.08 16.01 11.82
CA ILE A 127 -6.18 15.32 11.10
C ILE A 127 -5.73 13.97 10.55
N LYS A 128 -4.48 13.87 10.06
CA LYS A 128 -3.95 12.68 9.40
C LYS A 128 -2.56 12.28 9.93
N PRO A 129 -2.42 11.92 11.23
CA PRO A 129 -1.11 11.71 11.87
C PRO A 129 -0.28 10.59 11.25
N ASN A 130 -0.92 9.55 10.70
CA ASN A 130 -0.24 8.40 10.12
C ASN A 130 0.09 8.54 8.62
N SER A 131 -0.33 9.65 8.01
CA SER A 131 -0.16 9.87 6.56
C SER A 131 1.22 10.47 6.25
N PRO A 132 1.87 10.12 5.12
CA PRO A 132 3.11 10.77 4.71
C PRO A 132 2.88 12.24 4.37
N GLY A 133 3.90 13.08 4.55
CA GLY A 133 3.88 14.44 4.00
C GLY A 133 2.96 15.44 4.71
N VAL A 134 2.33 15.04 5.82
CA VAL A 134 1.42 15.91 6.61
C VAL A 134 2.13 16.94 7.49
N LYS A 135 3.44 16.81 7.69
CA LYS A 135 4.23 17.79 8.43
C LYS A 135 4.15 19.15 7.75
N ARG A 136 4.04 20.23 8.55
CA ARG A 136 3.95 21.62 8.06
C ARG A 136 4.91 21.94 6.90
N SER A 137 6.18 21.54 7.03
CA SER A 137 7.21 21.84 6.01
C SER A 137 7.02 21.06 4.71
N SER A 138 6.45 19.85 4.77
CA SER A 138 6.09 19.07 3.59
C SER A 138 4.82 19.60 2.95
N VAL A 139 3.81 19.94 3.75
CA VAL A 139 2.56 20.55 3.29
C VAL A 139 2.81 21.88 2.58
N SER A 140 3.73 22.70 3.09
CA SER A 140 4.11 23.98 2.48
C SER A 140 4.83 23.86 1.12
N ARG A 141 5.23 22.64 0.72
CA ARG A 141 5.93 22.35 -0.54
C ARG A 141 5.05 21.63 -1.56
N LEU A 142 3.82 21.29 -1.18
CA LEU A 142 2.79 20.79 -2.10
C LEU A 142 2.26 21.95 -2.96
#